data_AF-A0A2V5XNV0-F1
#
_entry.id   AF-A0A2V5XNV0-F1
#
_cell.length_a   1.000
_cell.length_b   1.000
_cell.length_c   1.000
_cell.angle_alpha   90.00
_cell.angle_beta   90.00
_cell.angle_gamma   90.00
#
_symmetry.space_group_name_H-M   'P 1'
#
loop_
_entity.id
_entity.type
_entity.pdbx_description
1 polymer ?
#
loop_
_entity_poly.entity_id
_entity_poly.type
_entity_poly.pdbx_seq_one_letter_code
_entity_poly.pdbx_strand_id
1 'polypeptide(L)'
;MKKLGVSVVTALLGLTVQISFAGDYNTLVLDQIKQMPQGGRYSVSHFAKIRLQSSAHFESGKFFILPSAASPSFCSGATYLVFIRTIEALRARGELRLDYSTLERLIIRDQRDGEGIWGRWNANGPGTARLFHELQLGQNFDNFDQAKPGDFMKIFWSRQVGRNEHGHSTIFLGMENRADGQYVRYWSSNIPSGYGEKSVPRSKIAYAIFSRLQTPANLARINSAPYVDTYLASLLRTRSSILEANAKCGL
;
A
#
# COMPACT_ATOMS: atom_id res chain seq x y z
N MET A 1 31.01 12.67 -63.83
CA MET A 1 31.43 12.91 -62.44
C MET A 1 30.37 13.73 -61.70
N LYS A 2 30.05 13.32 -60.47
CA LYS A 2 29.20 13.96 -59.43
C LYS A 2 27.68 13.94 -59.64
N LYS A 3 26.83 13.59 -58.65
CA LYS A 3 26.91 12.80 -57.40
C LYS A 3 25.43 12.69 -56.97
N LEU A 4 24.89 11.48 -56.77
CA LEU A 4 23.57 11.28 -56.15
C LEU A 4 23.67 11.65 -54.67
N GLY A 5 22.83 12.58 -54.21
CA GLY A 5 22.66 12.89 -52.80
C GLY A 5 21.68 11.90 -52.17
N VAL A 6 22.19 11.00 -51.33
CA VAL A 6 21.37 10.15 -50.46
C VAL A 6 20.96 10.98 -49.24
N SER A 7 19.66 11.20 -49.07
CA SER A 7 19.11 11.84 -47.87
C SER A 7 18.88 10.76 -46.81
N VAL A 8 19.73 10.74 -45.78
CA VAL A 8 19.58 9.88 -44.61
C VAL A 8 18.53 10.51 -43.70
N VAL A 9 17.37 9.87 -43.59
CA VAL A 9 16.36 10.20 -42.58
C VAL A 9 16.76 9.51 -41.28
N THR A 10 17.34 10.25 -40.35
CA THR A 10 17.65 9.76 -39.00
C THR A 10 16.35 9.75 -38.18
N ALA A 11 15.78 8.57 -37.96
CA ALA A 11 14.68 8.39 -37.03
C ALA A 11 15.21 8.48 -35.59
N LEU A 12 15.03 9.64 -34.95
CA LEU A 12 15.23 9.80 -33.51
C LEU A 12 14.04 9.17 -32.78
N LEU A 13 14.23 7.94 -32.27
CA LEU A 13 13.37 7.39 -31.23
C LEU A 13 13.56 8.23 -29.96
N GLY A 14 12.65 9.18 -29.73
CA GLY A 14 12.58 9.92 -28.48
C GLY A 14 12.20 8.98 -27.34
N LEU A 15 13.17 8.61 -26.50
CA LEU A 15 12.89 8.11 -25.15
C LEU A 15 12.22 9.24 -24.37
N THR A 16 10.90 9.18 -24.26
CA THR A 16 10.16 10.05 -23.35
C THR A 16 10.44 9.59 -21.92
N VAL A 17 11.39 10.26 -21.28
CA VAL A 17 11.58 10.15 -19.83
C VAL A 17 10.33 10.75 -19.19
N GLN A 18 9.42 9.91 -18.70
CA GLN A 18 8.29 10.37 -17.90
C GLN A 18 8.82 10.91 -16.57
N ILE A 19 9.00 12.23 -16.49
CA ILE A 19 9.26 12.92 -15.23
C ILE A 19 7.97 12.82 -14.41
N SER A 20 7.97 11.94 -13.42
CA SER A 20 6.84 11.80 -12.48
C SER A 20 7.03 12.81 -11.35
N PHE A 21 6.13 13.79 -11.27
CA PHE A 21 6.10 14.73 -10.15
C PHE A 21 5.42 14.09 -8.94
N ALA A 22 5.92 14.39 -7.75
CA ALA A 22 5.30 13.99 -6.50
C ALA A 22 3.93 14.67 -6.36
N GLY A 23 2.85 13.88 -6.35
CA GLY A 23 1.47 14.34 -6.14
C GLY A 23 1.00 14.14 -4.71
N ASP A 24 -0.10 14.81 -4.33
CA ASP A 24 -0.84 14.49 -3.11
C ASP A 24 -2.08 13.66 -3.49
N TYR A 25 -2.01 12.35 -3.27
CA TYR A 25 -3.10 11.42 -3.61
C TYR A 25 -4.01 11.08 -2.43
N ASN A 26 -3.85 11.74 -1.27
CA ASN A 26 -4.62 11.45 -0.07
C ASN A 26 -6.14 11.59 -0.30
N THR A 27 -6.57 12.65 -1.01
CA THR A 27 -7.98 12.85 -1.36
C THR A 27 -8.54 11.70 -2.21
N LEU A 28 -7.74 11.19 -3.17
CA LEU A 28 -8.17 10.07 -4.01
C LEU A 28 -8.30 8.78 -3.19
N VAL A 29 -7.39 8.53 -2.25
CA VAL A 29 -7.49 7.42 -1.30
C VAL A 29 -8.78 7.52 -0.48
N LEU A 30 -9.10 8.71 0.03
CA LEU A 30 -10.34 8.96 0.77
C LEU A 30 -11.59 8.72 -0.10
N ASP A 31 -11.56 9.12 -1.37
CA ASP A 31 -12.66 8.85 -2.29
C ASP A 31 -12.84 7.34 -2.56
N GLN A 32 -11.76 6.56 -2.57
CA GLN A 32 -11.86 5.11 -2.64
C GLN A 32 -12.45 4.51 -1.37
N ILE A 33 -12.11 5.03 -0.18
CA ILE A 33 -12.72 4.59 1.09
C ILE A 33 -14.23 4.77 1.08
N LYS A 34 -14.74 5.90 0.58
CA LYS A 34 -16.20 6.17 0.49
C LYS A 34 -16.94 5.14 -0.36
N GLN A 35 -16.25 4.46 -1.27
CA GLN A 35 -16.80 3.42 -2.14
C GLN A 35 -16.63 2.00 -1.56
N MET A 36 -15.95 1.86 -0.41
CA MET A 36 -15.83 0.58 0.27
C MET A 36 -17.11 0.29 1.08
N PRO A 37 -17.53 -0.99 1.16
CA PRO A 37 -18.66 -1.39 1.98
C PRO A 37 -18.34 -1.20 3.47
N GLN A 38 -19.39 -1.20 4.29
CA GLN A 38 -19.28 -1.23 5.74
C GLN A 38 -19.59 -2.64 6.27
N GLY A 39 -18.92 -3.03 7.35
CA GLY A 39 -19.12 -4.34 7.96
C GLY A 39 -18.40 -5.48 7.24
N GLY A 40 -19.01 -6.67 7.23
CA GLY A 40 -18.46 -7.86 6.57
C GLY A 40 -17.63 -8.78 7.48
N ARG A 41 -17.54 -8.51 8.79
CA ARG A 41 -16.77 -9.30 9.77
C ARG A 41 -15.26 -9.29 9.53
N TYR A 42 -14.51 -9.60 10.58
CA TYR A 42 -13.06 -9.72 10.55
C TYR A 42 -12.60 -11.19 10.64
N SER A 43 -11.64 -11.60 9.80
CA SER A 43 -10.97 -12.90 9.91
C SER A 43 -9.61 -12.89 9.20
N VAL A 44 -8.60 -13.47 9.83
CA VAL A 44 -7.26 -13.73 9.22
C VAL A 44 -7.09 -15.17 8.75
N SER A 45 -8.20 -15.91 8.66
CA SER A 45 -8.19 -17.32 8.23
C SER A 45 -7.75 -17.49 6.77
N HIS A 46 -7.38 -18.72 6.41
CA HIS A 46 -7.14 -19.09 5.02
C HIS A 46 -8.35 -18.78 4.12
N PHE A 47 -9.57 -18.98 4.63
CA PHE A 47 -10.80 -18.64 3.91
C PHE A 47 -10.89 -17.14 3.60
N ALA A 48 -10.56 -16.26 4.54
CA ALA A 48 -10.53 -14.81 4.30
C ALA A 48 -9.50 -14.42 3.23
N LYS A 49 -8.35 -15.10 3.17
CA LYS A 49 -7.36 -14.89 2.10
C LYS A 49 -7.90 -15.29 0.73
N ILE A 50 -8.57 -16.44 0.62
CA ILE A 50 -9.24 -16.86 -0.63
C ILE A 50 -10.28 -15.80 -1.06
N ARG A 51 -11.11 -15.34 -0.12
CA ARG A 51 -12.13 -14.31 -0.40
C ARG A 51 -11.51 -13.01 -0.90
N LEU A 52 -10.37 -12.59 -0.34
CA LEU A 52 -9.62 -11.43 -0.81
C LEU A 52 -9.10 -11.63 -2.24
N GLN A 53 -8.48 -12.78 -2.55
CA GLN A 53 -7.99 -13.10 -3.90
C GLN A 53 -9.13 -13.09 -4.91
N SER A 54 -10.26 -13.71 -4.58
CA SER A 54 -11.48 -13.71 -5.40
C SER A 54 -12.20 -12.36 -5.49
N SER A 55 -11.79 -11.34 -4.71
CA SER A 55 -12.41 -10.02 -4.74
C SER A 55 -11.76 -9.05 -5.72
N ALA A 56 -10.55 -9.38 -6.21
CA ALA A 56 -9.77 -8.54 -7.09
C ALA A 56 -9.30 -9.37 -8.28
N HIS A 57 -9.98 -9.22 -9.41
CA HIS A 57 -9.64 -9.89 -10.66
C HIS A 57 -8.88 -8.94 -11.57
N PHE A 58 -7.94 -9.48 -12.36
CA PHE A 58 -7.22 -8.75 -13.38
C PHE A 58 -7.50 -9.39 -14.74
N GLU A 59 -8.14 -8.64 -15.62
CA GLU A 59 -8.53 -9.10 -16.94
C GLU A 59 -8.28 -7.99 -17.96
N SER A 60 -7.69 -8.34 -19.09
CA SER A 60 -7.44 -7.41 -20.21
C SER A 60 -6.75 -6.10 -19.79
N GLY A 61 -5.81 -6.16 -18.84
CA GLY A 61 -5.04 -5.01 -18.38
C GLY A 61 -5.73 -4.13 -17.33
N LYS A 62 -6.90 -4.53 -16.82
CA LYS A 62 -7.72 -3.75 -15.87
C LYS A 62 -8.03 -4.57 -14.62
N PHE A 63 -8.02 -3.91 -13.45
CA PHE A 63 -8.50 -4.54 -12.22
C PHE A 63 -10.00 -4.34 -12.04
N PHE A 64 -10.70 -5.44 -11.77
CA PHE A 64 -12.09 -5.48 -11.35
C PHE A 64 -12.13 -5.85 -9.88
N ILE A 65 -12.51 -4.88 -9.04
CA ILE A 65 -12.50 -5.03 -7.59
C ILE A 65 -13.93 -5.00 -7.07
N LEU A 66 -14.33 -6.08 -6.40
CA LEU A 66 -15.61 -6.26 -5.73
C LEU A 66 -15.37 -6.35 -4.21
N PRO A 67 -15.23 -5.23 -3.49
CA PRO A 67 -14.85 -5.24 -2.08
C PRO A 67 -15.76 -6.08 -1.17
N SER A 68 -17.06 -6.12 -1.46
CA SER A 68 -18.02 -6.94 -0.69
C SER A 68 -17.73 -8.44 -0.76
N ALA A 69 -17.07 -8.91 -1.83
CA ALA A 69 -16.66 -10.30 -1.97
C ALA A 69 -15.51 -10.68 -1.04
N ALA A 70 -14.71 -9.71 -0.56
CA ALA A 70 -13.61 -9.95 0.37
C ALA A 70 -14.05 -10.17 1.84
N SER A 71 -15.34 -10.26 2.12
CA SER A 71 -15.90 -10.56 3.44
C SER A 71 -15.87 -12.09 3.74
N PRO A 72 -15.41 -12.55 4.92
CA PRO A 72 -14.78 -11.77 5.98
C PRO A 72 -13.38 -11.30 5.59
N SER A 73 -13.03 -10.08 6.02
CA SER A 73 -11.80 -9.41 5.60
C SER A 73 -10.81 -9.24 6.75
N PHE A 74 -9.62 -8.74 6.44
CA PHE A 74 -8.60 -8.36 7.43
C PHE A 74 -7.91 -7.06 7.02
N CYS A 75 -7.16 -6.47 7.95
CA CYS A 75 -6.72 -5.08 7.88
C CYS A 75 -5.82 -4.77 6.67
N SER A 76 -4.77 -5.55 6.42
CA SER A 76 -3.88 -5.38 5.27
C SER A 76 -4.60 -5.64 3.94
N GLY A 77 -5.52 -6.60 3.88
CA GLY A 77 -6.36 -6.83 2.71
C GLY A 77 -7.26 -5.64 2.39
N ALA A 78 -7.88 -5.04 3.41
CA ALA A 78 -8.72 -3.87 3.27
C ALA A 78 -7.96 -2.67 2.69
N THR A 79 -6.80 -2.35 3.27
CA THR A 79 -5.98 -1.21 2.82
C THR A 79 -5.37 -1.46 1.45
N TYR A 80 -5.03 -2.70 1.10
CA TYR A 80 -4.53 -3.03 -0.22
C TYR A 80 -5.59 -2.92 -1.32
N LEU A 81 -6.84 -3.30 -1.04
CA LEU A 81 -7.93 -3.06 -1.99
C LEU A 81 -8.12 -1.57 -2.27
N VAL A 82 -8.06 -0.72 -1.23
CA VAL A 82 -8.10 0.74 -1.42
C VAL A 82 -6.90 1.22 -2.24
N PHE A 83 -5.70 0.67 -2.01
CA PHE A 83 -4.51 0.98 -2.79
C PHE A 83 -4.68 0.62 -4.28
N ILE A 84 -5.07 -0.61 -4.63
CA ILE A 84 -5.27 -0.99 -6.04
C ILE A 84 -6.38 -0.15 -6.68
N ARG A 85 -7.49 0.10 -5.98
CA ARG A 85 -8.56 1.00 -6.48
C ARG A 85 -8.03 2.41 -6.77
N THR A 86 -7.13 2.92 -5.93
CA THR A 86 -6.48 4.23 -6.13
C THR A 86 -5.62 4.21 -7.38
N ILE A 87 -4.81 3.17 -7.57
CA ILE A 87 -4.00 2.97 -8.78
C ILE A 87 -4.88 2.90 -10.04
N GLU A 88 -5.96 2.12 -10.03
CA GLU A 88 -6.88 2.05 -11.16
C GLU A 88 -7.61 3.35 -11.43
N ALA A 89 -7.97 4.11 -10.39
CA ALA A 89 -8.61 5.41 -10.56
C ALA A 89 -7.65 6.40 -11.25
N LEU A 90 -6.36 6.42 -10.89
CA LEU A 90 -5.35 7.21 -11.59
C LEU A 90 -5.20 6.79 -13.05
N ARG A 91 -5.17 5.47 -13.31
CA ARG A 91 -5.09 4.94 -14.67
C ARG A 91 -6.32 5.31 -15.51
N ALA A 92 -7.52 5.22 -14.93
CA ALA A 92 -8.77 5.59 -15.59
C ALA A 92 -8.84 7.10 -15.92
N ARG A 93 -8.18 7.94 -15.14
CA ARG A 93 -8.03 9.39 -15.40
C ARG A 93 -6.90 9.73 -16.39
N GLY A 94 -6.11 8.75 -16.81
CA GLY A 94 -4.93 8.96 -17.65
C GLY A 94 -3.72 9.55 -16.91
N GLU A 95 -3.78 9.65 -15.58
CA GLU A 95 -2.73 10.22 -14.72
C GLU A 95 -1.62 9.22 -14.39
N LEU A 96 -1.87 7.93 -14.62
CA LEU A 96 -0.91 6.86 -14.39
C LEU A 96 -0.92 5.86 -15.55
N ARG A 97 0.28 5.52 -16.04
CA ARG A 97 0.48 4.45 -17.01
C ARG A 97 1.45 3.44 -16.42
N LEU A 98 1.01 2.18 -16.34
CA LEU A 98 1.82 1.04 -15.96
C LEU A 98 1.73 0.02 -17.10
N ASP A 99 2.84 -0.66 -17.38
CA ASP A 99 2.87 -1.73 -18.36
C ASP A 99 2.21 -3.01 -17.80
N TYR A 100 1.90 -3.96 -18.68
CA TYR A 100 1.24 -5.20 -18.27
C TYR A 100 2.05 -5.97 -17.22
N SER A 101 3.38 -5.98 -17.34
CA SER A 101 4.28 -6.68 -16.42
C SER A 101 4.21 -6.12 -14.98
N THR A 102 4.13 -4.80 -14.83
CA THR A 102 3.94 -4.16 -13.53
C THR A 102 2.56 -4.45 -12.97
N LEU A 103 1.53 -4.38 -13.81
CA LEU A 103 0.15 -4.61 -13.40
C LEU A 103 -0.07 -6.04 -12.91
N GLU A 104 0.51 -7.02 -13.59
CA GLU A 104 0.42 -8.41 -13.16
C GLU A 104 0.98 -8.63 -11.75
N ARG A 105 2.00 -7.86 -11.35
CA ARG A 105 2.61 -7.93 -10.01
C ARG A 105 1.77 -7.31 -8.90
N LEU A 106 0.73 -6.54 -9.23
CA LEU A 106 -0.24 -6.02 -8.25
C LEU A 106 -1.28 -7.06 -7.84
N ILE A 107 -1.43 -8.15 -8.61
CA ILE A 107 -2.41 -9.22 -8.34
C ILE A 107 -2.13 -9.87 -6.98
N ILE A 108 -3.19 -10.06 -6.20
CA ILE A 108 -3.17 -10.79 -4.93
C ILE A 108 -3.15 -12.29 -5.24
N ARG A 109 -2.06 -12.97 -4.90
CA ARG A 109 -1.89 -14.42 -5.01
C ARG A 109 -1.61 -14.98 -3.61
N ASP A 110 -1.00 -16.17 -3.50
CA ASP A 110 -0.63 -16.78 -2.22
C ASP A 110 0.72 -16.30 -1.68
N GLN A 111 1.22 -15.16 -2.16
CA GLN A 111 2.54 -14.62 -1.84
C GLN A 111 2.77 -14.57 -0.33
N ARG A 112 3.96 -15.02 0.08
CA ARG A 112 4.41 -14.94 1.48
C ARG A 112 4.88 -13.54 1.83
N ASP A 113 5.05 -13.29 3.12
CA ASP A 113 5.64 -12.04 3.62
C ASP A 113 6.96 -11.72 2.87
N GLY A 114 7.04 -10.51 2.32
CA GLY A 114 8.17 -10.04 1.53
C GLY A 114 8.15 -10.42 0.04
N GLU A 115 7.27 -11.29 -0.44
CA GLU A 115 7.20 -11.69 -1.86
C GLU A 115 6.34 -10.72 -2.71
N GLY A 116 6.91 -10.18 -3.80
CA GLY A 116 6.19 -9.27 -4.69
C GLY A 116 5.59 -8.04 -3.96
N ILE A 117 4.56 -7.42 -4.54
CA ILE A 117 3.92 -6.23 -3.96
C ILE A 117 3.00 -6.60 -2.79
N TRP A 118 2.08 -7.55 -3.02
CA TRP A 118 1.13 -7.98 -1.99
C TRP A 118 1.82 -8.57 -0.76
N GLY A 119 2.83 -9.44 -0.95
CA GLY A 119 3.56 -10.03 0.17
C GLY A 119 4.35 -9.01 0.98
N ARG A 120 4.86 -7.93 0.36
CA ARG A 120 5.43 -6.79 1.09
C ARG A 120 4.37 -6.02 1.85
N TRP A 121 3.23 -5.72 1.22
CA TRP A 121 2.13 -4.99 1.86
C TRP A 121 1.55 -5.73 3.07
N ASN A 122 1.39 -7.05 2.95
CA ASN A 122 0.77 -7.90 3.96
C ASN A 122 1.72 -8.30 5.10
N ALA A 123 3.03 -8.10 4.93
CA ALA A 123 4.01 -8.62 5.86
C ALA A 123 3.84 -8.11 7.30
N ASN A 124 4.29 -8.94 8.26
CA ASN A 124 4.59 -8.47 9.61
C ASN A 124 5.60 -7.30 9.57
N GLY A 125 5.63 -6.49 10.63
CA GLY A 125 6.49 -5.32 10.67
C GLY A 125 6.00 -4.19 9.78
N PRO A 126 6.92 -3.39 9.22
CA PRO A 126 6.61 -2.17 8.51
C PRO A 126 6.35 -2.41 7.01
N GLY A 127 5.68 -3.52 6.64
CA GLY A 127 5.55 -4.00 5.26
C GLY A 127 5.19 -2.92 4.22
N THR A 128 4.10 -2.17 4.44
CA THR A 128 3.70 -1.05 3.57
C THR A 128 4.77 0.02 3.45
N ALA A 129 5.36 0.46 4.56
CA ALA A 129 6.41 1.49 4.55
C ALA A 129 7.68 0.99 3.84
N ARG A 130 8.04 -0.28 4.03
CA ARG A 130 9.17 -0.89 3.36
C ARG A 130 8.97 -0.94 1.84
N LEU A 131 7.77 -1.30 1.38
CA LEU A 131 7.39 -1.24 -0.03
C LEU A 131 7.51 0.19 -0.58
N PHE A 132 6.98 1.17 0.15
CA PHE A 132 7.03 2.58 -0.27
C PHE A 132 8.46 3.09 -0.39
N HIS A 133 9.33 2.69 0.54
CA HIS A 133 10.74 3.07 0.52
C HIS A 133 11.50 2.39 -0.63
N GLU A 134 11.40 1.07 -0.75
CA GLU A 134 12.11 0.29 -1.77
C GLU A 134 11.73 0.73 -3.19
N LEU A 135 10.43 0.95 -3.42
CA LEU A 135 9.93 1.38 -4.72
C LEU A 135 9.82 2.90 -4.86
N GLN A 136 10.21 3.69 -3.87
CA GLN A 136 10.09 5.16 -3.91
C GLN A 136 8.67 5.64 -4.26
N LEU A 137 7.63 5.04 -3.67
CA LEU A 137 6.22 5.39 -3.92
C LEU A 137 5.82 6.70 -3.24
N GLY A 138 6.61 7.15 -2.26
CA GLY A 138 6.43 8.39 -1.52
C GLY A 138 7.10 8.31 -0.16
N GLN A 139 6.89 9.33 0.66
CA GLN A 139 7.53 9.45 1.97
C GLN A 139 6.92 8.54 3.03
N ASN A 140 7.78 8.03 3.92
CA ASN A 140 7.38 7.47 5.21
C ASN A 140 7.76 8.44 6.33
N PHE A 141 6.98 8.44 7.41
CA PHE A 141 7.22 9.25 8.61
C PHE A 141 6.49 8.63 9.81
N ASP A 142 6.86 8.99 11.04
CA ASP A 142 6.29 8.43 12.28
C ASP A 142 5.69 9.49 13.21
N ASN A 143 5.68 10.75 12.77
CA ASN A 143 5.07 11.85 13.51
C ASN A 143 3.61 12.09 13.08
N PHE A 144 2.69 12.01 14.05
CA PHE A 144 1.25 12.28 13.85
C PHE A 144 0.98 13.72 13.38
N ASP A 145 1.81 14.70 13.76
CA ASP A 145 1.62 16.10 13.35
C ASP A 145 1.84 16.31 11.85
N GLN A 146 2.55 15.37 11.19
CA GLN A 146 2.76 15.37 9.75
C GLN A 146 1.69 14.58 8.98
N ALA A 147 0.87 13.80 9.69
CA ALA A 147 -0.11 12.90 9.09
C ALA A 147 -1.31 13.67 8.55
N LYS A 148 -1.83 13.21 7.40
CA LYS A 148 -3.01 13.74 6.73
C LYS A 148 -4.03 12.63 6.51
N PRO A 149 -5.33 12.93 6.59
CA PRO A 149 -6.36 11.96 6.23
C PRO A 149 -6.10 11.36 4.85
N GLY A 150 -6.07 10.03 4.74
CA GLY A 150 -5.71 9.29 3.52
C GLY A 150 -4.30 8.70 3.52
N ASP A 151 -3.45 9.00 4.52
CA ASP A 151 -2.15 8.33 4.63
C ASP A 151 -2.35 6.87 5.05
N PHE A 152 -1.63 5.94 4.42
CA PHE A 152 -1.58 4.57 4.90
C PHE A 152 -0.81 4.56 6.21
N MET A 153 -1.31 3.83 7.21
CA MET A 153 -0.73 3.82 8.56
C MET A 153 -0.69 2.40 9.11
N LYS A 154 0.49 1.97 9.54
CA LYS A 154 0.68 0.78 10.37
C LYS A 154 0.71 1.20 11.83
N ILE A 155 -0.24 0.70 12.62
CA ILE A 155 -0.25 0.83 14.07
C ILE A 155 0.48 -0.37 14.67
N PHE A 156 1.34 -0.12 15.66
CA PHE A 156 1.90 -1.13 16.56
C PHE A 156 1.30 -0.95 17.95
N TRP A 157 0.61 -1.97 18.46
CA TRP A 157 -0.04 -1.91 19.79
C TRP A 157 0.93 -2.17 20.95
N SER A 158 2.10 -2.74 20.64
CA SER A 158 3.17 -2.99 21.60
C SER A 158 4.51 -2.59 21.02
N ARG A 159 5.57 -2.64 21.83
CA ARG A 159 6.94 -2.35 21.37
C ARG A 159 7.59 -3.49 20.56
N GLN A 160 6.86 -4.57 20.28
CA GLN A 160 7.36 -5.71 19.51
C GLN A 160 7.17 -5.47 18.00
N VAL A 161 8.22 -5.73 17.22
CA VAL A 161 8.19 -5.74 15.75
C VAL A 161 8.60 -7.13 15.25
N GLY A 162 7.86 -7.68 14.28
CA GLY A 162 8.09 -9.02 13.74
C GLY A 162 7.37 -10.14 14.49
N ARG A 163 8.11 -11.16 14.95
CA ARG A 163 7.53 -12.46 15.39
C ARG A 163 6.41 -12.35 16.43
N ASN A 164 6.54 -11.41 17.36
CA ASN A 164 5.62 -11.20 18.48
C ASN A 164 4.81 -9.91 18.32
N GLU A 165 4.74 -9.37 17.11
CA GLU A 165 4.01 -8.15 16.82
C GLU A 165 2.50 -8.37 16.87
N HIS A 166 1.82 -7.37 17.39
CA HIS A 166 0.39 -7.16 17.16
C HIS A 166 0.23 -5.81 16.47
N GLY A 167 0.10 -5.85 15.16
CA GLY A 167 0.01 -4.67 14.30
C GLY A 167 -1.37 -4.55 13.64
N HIS A 168 -1.69 -3.35 13.17
CA HIS A 168 -2.93 -3.08 12.43
C HIS A 168 -2.64 -2.19 11.22
N SER A 169 -2.97 -2.66 10.02
CA SER A 169 -2.86 -1.85 8.79
C SER A 169 -4.13 -1.03 8.61
N THR A 170 -3.99 0.27 8.43
CA THR A 170 -5.10 1.23 8.45
C THR A 170 -4.85 2.36 7.46
N ILE A 171 -5.86 3.19 7.24
CA ILE A 171 -5.73 4.48 6.57
C ILE A 171 -6.14 5.56 7.58
N PHE A 172 -5.24 6.48 7.86
CA PHE A 172 -5.45 7.55 8.83
C PHE A 172 -6.56 8.49 8.37
N LEU A 173 -7.43 8.92 9.28
CA LEU A 173 -8.54 9.84 9.00
C LEU A 173 -8.46 11.14 9.82
N GLY A 174 -7.58 11.22 10.81
CA GLY A 174 -7.38 12.43 11.61
C GLY A 174 -7.17 12.16 13.10
N MET A 175 -6.84 13.24 13.81
CA MET A 175 -6.82 13.28 15.27
C MET A 175 -8.13 13.86 15.79
N GLU A 176 -8.61 13.33 16.91
CA GLU A 176 -9.79 13.82 17.61
C GLU A 176 -9.41 14.18 19.04
N ASN A 177 -9.74 15.39 19.49
CA ASN A 177 -9.62 15.75 20.89
C ASN A 177 -10.94 15.44 21.59
N ARG A 178 -10.90 14.60 22.62
CA ARG A 178 -12.04 14.24 23.47
C ARG A 178 -11.71 14.64 24.91
N ALA A 179 -12.72 14.68 25.78
CA ALA A 179 -12.55 15.07 27.18
C ALA A 179 -11.53 14.20 27.94
N ASP A 180 -11.40 12.94 27.54
CA ASP A 180 -10.50 11.94 28.12
C ASP A 180 -9.16 11.79 27.38
N GLY A 181 -8.88 12.66 26.41
CA GLY A 181 -7.59 12.76 25.72
C GLY A 181 -7.69 12.73 24.21
N GLN A 182 -6.53 12.57 23.57
CA GLN A 182 -6.42 12.56 22.12
C GLN A 182 -6.66 11.16 21.55
N TYR A 183 -7.40 11.09 20.45
CA TYR A 183 -7.77 9.88 19.74
C TYR A 183 -7.27 9.91 18.30
N VAL A 184 -6.92 8.74 17.78
CA VAL A 184 -6.55 8.52 16.38
C VAL A 184 -7.74 7.87 15.69
N ARG A 185 -8.32 8.55 14.70
CA ARG A 185 -9.37 8.00 13.83
C ARG A 185 -8.74 7.43 12.57
N TYR A 186 -9.21 6.25 12.16
CA TYR A 186 -8.72 5.56 10.97
C TYR A 186 -9.81 4.69 10.35
N TRP A 187 -9.63 4.34 9.07
CA TRP A 187 -10.41 3.34 8.36
C TRP A 187 -9.60 2.04 8.19
N SER A 188 -10.25 0.88 8.35
CA SER A 188 -9.65 -0.44 8.10
C SER A 188 -10.74 -1.53 8.05
N SER A 189 -10.34 -2.80 7.96
CA SER A 189 -11.16 -3.91 8.45
C SER A 189 -10.84 -4.17 9.92
N ASN A 190 -11.83 -3.96 10.79
CA ASN A 190 -11.69 -3.91 12.24
C ASN A 190 -12.35 -5.12 12.92
N ILE A 191 -11.74 -5.59 14.00
CA ILE A 191 -12.38 -6.57 14.88
C ILE A 191 -13.55 -5.90 15.63
N PRO A 192 -14.73 -6.55 15.72
CA PRO A 192 -15.15 -7.77 15.01
C PRO A 192 -15.86 -7.49 13.67
N SER A 193 -16.18 -6.22 13.40
CA SER A 193 -17.22 -5.84 12.44
C SER A 193 -16.80 -5.88 10.97
N GLY A 194 -15.51 -5.93 10.64
CA GLY A 194 -15.02 -5.81 9.27
C GLY A 194 -14.78 -4.35 8.88
N TYR A 195 -15.03 -3.99 7.62
CA TYR A 195 -14.74 -2.67 7.09
C TYR A 195 -15.44 -1.54 7.84
N GLY A 196 -14.70 -0.46 8.09
CA GLY A 196 -15.27 0.76 8.65
C GLY A 196 -14.25 1.60 9.37
N GLU A 197 -14.76 2.67 9.96
CA GLU A 197 -13.97 3.60 10.74
C GLU A 197 -13.90 3.17 12.21
N LYS A 198 -12.80 3.53 12.87
CA LYS A 198 -12.61 3.34 14.30
C LYS A 198 -11.75 4.47 14.85
N SER A 199 -12.01 4.84 16.10
CA SER A 199 -11.16 5.75 16.86
C SER A 199 -10.59 5.03 18.08
N VAL A 200 -9.30 5.23 18.37
CA VAL A 200 -8.63 4.66 19.55
C VAL A 200 -7.85 5.75 20.29
N PRO A 201 -7.67 5.67 21.63
CA PRO A 201 -6.82 6.60 22.35
C PRO A 201 -5.40 6.57 21.79
N ARG A 202 -4.81 7.75 21.53
CA ARG A 202 -3.43 7.90 21.05
C ARG A 202 -2.42 7.23 22.01
N SER A 203 -2.72 7.22 23.30
CA SER A 203 -1.92 6.57 24.35
C SER A 203 -1.84 5.04 24.24
N LYS A 204 -2.76 4.38 23.51
CA LYS A 204 -2.71 2.93 23.27
C LYS A 204 -1.79 2.53 22.10
N ILE A 205 -1.34 3.49 21.31
CA ILE A 205 -0.48 3.24 20.15
C ILE A 205 0.97 3.38 20.61
N ALA A 206 1.71 2.26 20.59
CA ALA A 206 3.13 2.26 20.94
C ALA A 206 3.94 2.98 19.86
N TYR A 207 3.73 2.59 18.60
CA TYR A 207 4.35 3.21 17.42
C TYR A 207 3.34 3.30 16.28
N ALA A 208 3.55 4.26 15.38
CA ALA A 208 2.86 4.33 14.11
C ALA A 208 3.87 4.68 13.03
N ILE A 209 3.75 4.03 11.87
CA ILE A 209 4.50 4.40 10.66
C ILE A 209 3.47 4.74 9.59
N PHE A 210 3.60 5.92 9.03
CA PHE A 210 2.77 6.44 7.95
C PHE A 210 3.50 6.31 6.61
N SER A 211 2.72 6.15 5.55
CA SER A 211 3.19 6.08 4.17
C SER A 211 2.26 6.90 3.29
N ARG A 212 2.76 8.02 2.75
CA ARG A 212 2.01 8.91 1.86
C ARG A 212 2.32 8.58 0.41
N LEU A 213 1.29 8.24 -0.37
CA LEU A 213 1.46 7.96 -1.80
C LEU A 213 1.71 9.27 -2.55
N GLN A 214 2.82 9.33 -3.29
CA GLN A 214 3.24 10.53 -4.03
C GLN A 214 3.72 10.26 -5.45
N THR A 215 4.29 9.08 -5.70
CA THR A 215 4.88 8.75 -7.01
C THR A 215 4.48 7.34 -7.45
N PRO A 216 3.19 7.08 -7.73
CA PRO A 216 2.68 5.75 -8.06
C PRO A 216 3.28 5.15 -9.35
N ALA A 217 3.78 5.98 -10.26
CA ALA A 217 4.50 5.51 -11.45
C ALA A 217 5.74 4.68 -11.12
N ASN A 218 6.35 4.92 -9.95
CA ASN A 218 7.51 4.15 -9.50
C ASN A 218 7.16 2.70 -9.12
N LEU A 219 5.87 2.30 -9.13
CA LEU A 219 5.50 0.88 -9.06
C LEU A 219 6.22 0.03 -10.11
N ALA A 220 6.54 0.59 -11.29
CA ALA A 220 7.30 -0.12 -12.33
C ALA A 220 8.68 -0.62 -11.87
N ARG A 221 9.25 -0.03 -10.82
CA ARG A 221 10.53 -0.45 -10.23
C ARG A 221 10.48 -1.86 -9.64
N ILE A 222 9.29 -2.39 -9.35
CA ILE A 222 9.13 -3.77 -8.89
C ILE A 222 9.75 -4.77 -9.87
N ASN A 223 9.79 -4.45 -11.16
CA ASN A 223 10.36 -5.32 -12.19
C ASN A 223 11.87 -5.54 -12.04
N SER A 224 12.56 -4.61 -11.36
CA SER A 224 13.99 -4.70 -11.06
C SER A 224 14.28 -4.99 -9.59
N ALA A 225 13.27 -4.92 -8.72
CA ALA A 225 13.42 -5.25 -7.31
C ALA A 225 13.60 -6.77 -7.10
N PRO A 226 14.33 -7.19 -6.05
CA PRO A 226 14.37 -8.59 -5.65
C PRO A 226 12.96 -9.15 -5.48
N TYR A 227 12.72 -10.37 -5.97
CA TYR A 227 11.40 -11.00 -5.83
C TYR A 227 10.97 -11.07 -4.35
N VAL A 228 11.91 -11.38 -3.46
CA VAL A 228 11.73 -11.47 -2.01
C VAL A 228 12.52 -10.35 -1.31
N ASP A 229 11.83 -9.57 -0.48
CA ASP A 229 12.49 -8.75 0.55
C ASP A 229 12.83 -9.64 1.76
N THR A 230 14.12 -9.91 1.95
CA THR A 230 14.60 -10.86 2.98
C THR A 230 14.38 -10.37 4.41
N TYR A 231 14.30 -9.05 4.62
CA TYR A 231 13.99 -8.50 5.93
C TYR A 231 12.54 -8.85 6.29
N LEU A 232 11.58 -8.48 5.45
CA LEU A 232 10.16 -8.77 5.69
C LEU A 232 9.88 -10.28 5.77
N ALA A 233 10.48 -11.08 4.89
CA ALA A 233 10.31 -12.53 4.91
C ALA A 233 10.79 -13.20 6.20
N SER A 234 11.70 -12.56 6.95
CA SER A 234 12.21 -13.08 8.22
C SER A 234 11.27 -12.84 9.40
N LEU A 235 10.41 -11.81 9.33
CA LEU A 235 9.69 -11.24 10.48
C LEU A 235 8.59 -12.13 11.07
N LEU A 236 8.23 -13.24 10.41
CA LEU A 236 7.40 -14.28 11.03
C LEU A 236 8.18 -15.09 12.08
N ARG A 237 9.51 -15.09 12.01
CA ARG A 237 10.39 -15.95 12.83
C ARG A 237 11.40 -15.16 13.66
N THR A 238 11.70 -13.93 13.26
CA THR A 238 12.67 -13.06 13.92
C THR A 238 11.99 -11.87 14.58
N ARG A 239 12.66 -11.27 15.56
CA ARG A 239 12.28 -9.98 16.13
C ARG A 239 13.10 -8.89 15.44
N SER A 240 12.51 -7.72 15.32
CA SER A 240 13.20 -6.49 14.91
C SER A 240 12.96 -5.42 15.97
N SER A 241 13.82 -4.40 16.01
CA SER A 241 13.57 -3.20 16.81
C SER A 241 12.82 -2.16 15.98
N ILE A 242 12.15 -1.20 16.64
CA ILE A 242 11.54 -0.08 15.90
C ILE A 242 12.59 0.76 15.15
N LEU A 243 13.81 0.90 15.70
CA LEU A 243 14.91 1.61 15.05
C LEU A 243 15.35 0.91 13.75
N GLU A 244 15.48 -0.42 13.79
CA GLU A 244 15.80 -1.19 12.59
C GLU A 244 14.67 -1.13 11.57
N ALA A 245 13.41 -1.27 12.01
CA ALA A 245 12.25 -1.15 11.14
C ALA A 245 12.18 0.23 10.45
N ASN A 246 12.42 1.30 11.20
CA ASN A 246 12.51 2.68 10.70
C ASN A 246 13.63 2.82 9.65
N ALA A 247 14.84 2.35 9.96
CA ALA A 247 15.97 2.39 9.03
C ALA A 247 15.68 1.61 7.73
N LYS A 248 15.00 0.45 7.82
CA LYS A 248 14.60 -0.32 6.63
C LYS A 248 13.53 0.39 5.79
N CYS A 249 12.84 1.37 6.36
CA CYS A 249 11.78 2.14 5.71
C CYS A 249 12.17 3.59 5.38
N GLY A 250 13.44 3.95 5.59
CA GLY A 250 13.96 5.30 5.29
C GLY A 250 13.48 6.39 6.25
N LEU A 251 13.28 6.05 7.52
CA LEU A 251 13.06 6.99 8.63
C LEU A 251 14.34 7.18 9.45
#